data_AF-A0A1Y5H181-F1
#
_entry.id   AF-A0A1Y5H181-F1
#
_cell.length_a   1.000
_cell.length_b   1.000
_cell.length_c   1.000
_cell.angle_alpha   90.00
_cell.angle_beta   90.00
_cell.angle_gamma   90.00
#
_symmetry.space_group_name_H-M   'P 1'
#
loop_
_entity.id
_entity.type
_entity.pdbx_description
1 polymer ?
#
loop_
_entity_poly.entity_id
_entity_poly.type
_entity_poly.pdbx_seq_one_letter_code
_entity_poly.pdbx_strand_id
1 'polypeptide(L)'
;MNLEARDARSQTSGTSFTTVAFCVIFGVASLLLFTVSENILMNSAICLVGLVVLVVLIAKDDRNHSKSPEIYEWSSCKYFKCLECKQVINEPIKHKRKQGEPVLFHCEGCGILWYTGSYWQST
;
A
#
# COMPACT_ATOMS: atom_id res chain seq x y z
N MET A 1 -3.81 -26.29 15.90
CA MET A 1 -3.17 -25.51 14.82
C MET A 1 -3.75 -24.11 14.89
N ASN A 2 -2.92 -23.10 15.16
CA ASN A 2 -3.36 -21.70 15.18
C ASN A 2 -3.46 -21.23 13.73
N LEU A 3 -4.69 -20.98 13.27
CA LEU A 3 -4.94 -20.39 11.95
C LEU A 3 -4.67 -18.88 12.06
N GLU A 4 -3.57 -18.42 11.48
CA GLU A 4 -3.26 -17.00 11.39
C GLU A 4 -3.98 -16.41 10.18
N ALA A 5 -4.86 -15.43 10.41
CA ALA A 5 -5.54 -14.69 9.35
C ALA A 5 -4.73 -13.43 9.00
N ARG A 6 -4.39 -13.26 7.72
CA ARG A 6 -3.67 -12.09 7.21
C ARG A 6 -4.47 -11.40 6.11
N ASP A 7 -4.43 -10.07 6.13
CA ASP A 7 -5.03 -9.26 5.07
C ASP A 7 -4.03 -9.08 3.92
N ALA A 8 -4.37 -9.59 2.73
CA ALA A 8 -3.55 -9.44 1.53
C ALA A 8 -3.41 -7.96 1.10
N ARG A 9 -4.28 -7.05 1.59
CA ARG A 9 -4.28 -5.61 1.28
C ARG A 9 -3.19 -4.82 2.01
N SER A 10 -2.72 -5.32 3.15
CA SER A 10 -1.77 -4.60 4.02
C SER A 10 -0.37 -4.44 3.41
N GLN A 11 -0.02 -5.22 2.37
CA GLN A 11 1.31 -5.17 1.74
C GLN A 11 1.47 -4.06 0.68
N THR A 12 0.40 -3.40 0.26
CA THR A 12 0.44 -2.38 -0.82
C THR A 12 0.57 -0.94 -0.35
N SER A 13 0.67 -0.66 0.95
CA SER A 13 0.98 0.70 1.45
C SER A 13 2.49 0.98 1.36
N GLY A 14 3.04 0.90 0.16
CA GLY A 14 4.39 1.39 -0.11
C GLY A 14 4.31 2.88 -0.41
N THR A 15 5.09 3.71 0.29
CA THR A 15 5.29 5.11 -0.09
C THR A 15 5.70 5.20 -1.56
N SER A 16 5.10 6.11 -2.31
CA SER A 16 5.38 6.26 -3.73
C SER A 16 6.86 6.54 -3.96
N PHE A 17 7.41 5.90 -4.99
CA PHE A 17 8.78 6.12 -5.46
C PHE A 17 9.10 7.62 -5.66
N THR A 18 8.11 8.41 -6.08
CA THR A 18 8.28 9.87 -6.25
C THR A 18 8.55 10.58 -4.92
N THR A 19 7.87 10.18 -3.85
CA THR A 19 8.05 10.75 -2.51
C THR A 19 9.44 10.39 -1.97
N VAL A 20 9.85 9.13 -2.14
CA VAL A 20 11.18 8.65 -1.74
C VAL A 20 12.29 9.37 -2.51
N ALA A 21 12.17 9.48 -3.84
CA ALA A 21 13.14 10.17 -4.68
C ALA A 21 13.27 11.66 -4.30
N PHE A 22 12.15 12.33 -4.03
CA PHE A 22 12.16 13.72 -3.59
C PHE A 22 12.89 13.89 -2.26
N CYS A 23 12.63 13.04 -1.25
CA CYS A 23 13.33 13.09 0.04
C CYS A 23 14.85 12.98 -0.11
N VAL A 24 15.33 12.07 -0.96
CA VAL A 24 16.77 11.85 -1.17
C VAL A 24 17.40 13.07 -1.85
N ILE A 25 16.81 13.55 -2.95
CA ILE A 25 17.33 14.70 -3.70
C ILE A 25 17.31 15.95 -2.82
N PHE A 26 16.21 16.19 -2.12
CA PHE A 26 16.05 17.35 -1.28
C PHE A 26 17.00 17.32 -0.07
N GLY A 27 17.16 16.16 0.59
CA GLY A 27 18.10 16.02 1.70
C GLY A 27 19.54 16.32 1.29
N VAL A 28 19.98 15.82 0.14
CA VAL A 28 21.32 16.11 -0.41
C VAL A 28 21.46 17.60 -0.76
N ALA A 29 20.44 18.19 -1.41
CA ALA A 29 20.45 19.61 -1.78
C ALA A 29 20.48 20.52 -0.53
N SER A 30 19.73 20.19 0.52
CA SER A 30 19.74 20.92 1.79
C SER A 30 21.12 20.88 2.44
N LEU A 31 21.78 19.72 2.48
CA LEU A 31 23.14 19.61 3.01
C LEU A 31 24.11 20.51 2.23
N LEU A 32 24.06 20.46 0.89
CA LEU A 32 24.91 21.29 0.05
C LEU A 32 24.68 22.79 0.30
N LEU A 33 23.42 23.23 0.40
CA LEU A 33 23.08 24.62 0.67
C LEU A 33 23.67 25.13 1.98
N PHE A 34 23.59 24.35 3.06
CA PHE A 34 24.18 24.74 4.34
C PHE A 34 25.71 24.68 4.38
N THR A 35 26.34 23.86 3.52
CA THR A 35 27.80 23.82 3.43
C THR A 35 28.41 24.93 2.59
N VAL A 36 27.70 25.41 1.56
CA VAL A 36 28.24 26.36 0.58
C VAL A 36 27.80 27.80 0.86
N SER A 37 26.62 27.99 1.46
CA SER A 37 26.05 29.32 1.72
C SER A 37 26.05 29.63 3.22
N GLU A 38 26.71 30.73 3.60
CA GLU A 38 26.67 31.28 4.96
C GLU A 38 25.33 31.97 5.28
N ASN A 39 24.48 32.19 4.27
CA ASN A 39 23.26 32.96 4.42
C ASN A 39 22.11 32.09 4.95
N ILE A 40 22.13 31.85 6.26
CA ILE A 40 21.23 30.95 6.98
C ILE A 40 19.75 31.28 6.74
N LEU A 41 19.40 32.57 6.64
CA LEU A 41 18.01 33.02 6.43
C LEU A 41 17.46 32.59 5.06
N MET A 42 18.31 32.62 4.02
CA MET A 42 17.92 32.20 2.68
C MET A 42 17.84 30.67 2.60
N ASN A 43 18.78 29.96 3.22
CA ASN A 43 18.78 28.50 3.27
C ASN A 43 17.53 27.97 4.02
N SER A 44 17.17 28.59 5.14
CA SER A 44 15.98 28.19 5.91
C SER A 44 14.68 28.41 5.13
N ALA A 45 14.56 29.51 4.38
CA ALA A 45 13.41 29.78 3.52
C ALA A 45 13.27 28.73 2.40
N ILE A 46 14.37 28.34 1.74
CA ILE A 46 14.39 27.29 0.71
C ILE A 46 13.97 25.94 1.31
N CYS A 47 14.51 25.61 2.50
CA CYS A 47 14.14 24.39 3.21
C CYS A 47 12.64 24.33 3.54
N LEU A 48 12.08 25.47 3.95
CA LEU A 48 10.66 25.59 4.28
C LEU A 48 9.77 25.35 3.06
N VAL A 49 10.14 25.90 1.89
CA VAL A 49 9.42 25.66 0.62
C VAL A 49 9.45 24.19 0.24
N GLY A 50 10.60 23.52 0.31
CA GLY A 50 10.67 22.10 -0.03
C GLY A 50 9.93 21.21 0.97
N LEU A 51 9.85 21.60 2.24
CA LEU A 51 9.04 20.90 3.24
C LEU A 51 7.55 21.01 2.92
N VAL A 52 7.06 22.18 2.48
CA VAL A 52 5.68 22.34 2.02
C VAL A 52 5.38 21.42 0.83
N VAL A 53 6.31 21.34 -0.14
CA VAL A 53 6.17 20.42 -1.28
C VAL A 53 6.12 18.96 -0.81
N LEU A 54 6.98 18.56 0.13
CA LEU A 54 6.98 17.21 0.68
C LEU A 54 5.64 16.87 1.34
N VAL A 55 5.08 17.77 2.16
CA VAL A 55 3.77 17.58 2.80
C VAL A 55 2.68 17.40 1.76
N VAL A 56 2.69 18.20 0.68
CA VAL A 56 1.73 18.05 -0.43
C VAL A 56 1.89 16.71 -1.15
N LEU A 57 3.13 16.26 -1.36
CA LEU A 57 3.40 14.96 -1.98
C LEU A 57 2.90 13.81 -1.11
N ILE A 58 3.17 13.82 0.20
CA ILE A 58 2.68 12.81 1.15
C ILE A 58 1.14 12.83 1.19
N ALA A 59 0.52 14.00 1.29
CA ALA A 59 -0.94 14.12 1.30
C ALA A 59 -1.57 13.62 -0.01
N LYS A 60 -0.89 13.80 -1.15
CA LYS A 60 -1.33 13.27 -2.44
C LYS A 60 -1.15 11.76 -2.53
N ASP A 61 -0.07 11.23 -1.96
CA ASP A 61 0.19 9.81 -1.86
C ASP A 61 -0.88 9.13 -1.01
N ASP A 62 -1.15 9.68 0.18
CA ASP A 62 -2.21 9.23 1.07
C ASP A 62 -3.58 9.30 0.41
N ARG A 63 -3.87 10.31 -0.42
CA ARG A 63 -5.12 10.38 -1.19
C ARG A 63 -5.19 9.36 -2.31
N ASN A 64 -4.07 9.01 -2.93
CA ASN A 64 -4.03 7.96 -3.96
C ASN A 64 -4.12 6.56 -3.34
N HIS A 65 -3.56 6.36 -2.15
CA HIS A 65 -3.70 5.13 -1.37
C HIS A 65 -5.05 5.04 -0.64
N SER A 66 -5.65 6.18 -0.28
CA SER A 66 -7.00 6.30 0.29
C SER A 66 -8.09 6.46 -0.76
N LYS A 67 -7.77 6.38 -2.07
CA LYS A 67 -8.79 5.94 -3.02
C LYS A 67 -9.22 4.59 -2.50
N SER A 68 -10.43 4.64 -1.93
CA SER A 68 -11.18 3.62 -1.20
C SER A 68 -10.73 2.22 -1.58
N PRO A 69 -10.75 1.24 -0.66
CA PRO A 69 -10.80 -0.15 -1.08
C PRO A 69 -11.87 -0.19 -2.15
N GLU A 70 -11.45 -0.35 -3.41
CA GLU A 70 -12.35 -0.74 -4.46
C GLU A 70 -13.02 -1.92 -3.82
N ILE A 71 -14.32 -1.80 -3.64
CA ILE A 71 -15.20 -2.89 -3.31
C ILE A 71 -14.95 -3.85 -4.48
N TYR A 72 -13.89 -4.64 -4.34
CA TYR A 72 -13.39 -5.48 -5.41
C TYR A 72 -14.44 -6.55 -5.47
N GLU A 73 -15.30 -6.34 -6.44
CA GLU A 73 -16.29 -7.26 -6.89
C GLU A 73 -15.53 -8.50 -7.33
N TRP A 74 -15.32 -9.42 -6.39
CA TRP A 74 -14.53 -10.63 -6.58
C TRP A 74 -15.38 -11.64 -7.36
N SER A 75 -16.04 -11.17 -8.42
CA SER A 75 -16.92 -11.95 -9.29
C SER A 75 -16.12 -12.84 -10.26
N SER A 76 -14.81 -12.61 -10.42
CA SER A 76 -14.03 -13.20 -11.53
C SER A 76 -12.65 -13.78 -11.20
N CYS A 77 -12.07 -13.58 -10.00
CA CYS A 77 -10.75 -14.15 -9.72
C CYS A 77 -10.87 -15.67 -9.50
N LYS A 78 -10.26 -16.45 -10.40
CA LYS A 78 -10.27 -17.91 -10.35
C LYS A 78 -9.19 -18.50 -9.44
N TYR A 79 -8.23 -17.70 -8.96
CA TYR A 79 -7.14 -18.17 -8.12
C TYR A 79 -6.50 -17.02 -7.35
N PHE A 80 -5.81 -17.35 -6.26
CA PHE A 80 -4.98 -16.43 -5.48
C PHE A 80 -3.59 -17.03 -5.26
N LYS A 81 -2.54 -16.23 -5.41
CA LYS A 81 -1.16 -16.66 -5.14
C LYS A 81 -0.78 -16.25 -3.73
N CYS A 82 -0.44 -17.22 -2.88
CA CYS A 82 0.02 -16.96 -1.52
C CYS A 82 1.23 -16.01 -1.55
N LEU A 83 1.20 -14.95 -0.73
CA LEU A 83 2.27 -13.97 -0.69
C LEU A 83 3.53 -14.51 0.01
N GLU A 84 3.36 -15.48 0.91
CA GLU A 84 4.43 -16.11 1.69
C GLU A 84 5.17 -17.19 0.88
N CYS A 85 4.48 -18.30 0.58
CA CYS A 85 5.10 -19.48 -0.05
C CYS A 85 4.94 -19.50 -1.59
N LYS A 86 4.33 -18.48 -2.19
CA LYS A 86 4.08 -18.33 -3.64
C LYS A 86 3.24 -19.46 -4.27
N GLN A 87 2.64 -20.34 -3.47
CA GLN A 87 1.72 -21.38 -3.95
C GLN A 87 0.43 -20.77 -4.51
N VAL A 88 -0.06 -21.31 -5.61
CA VAL A 88 -1.33 -20.90 -6.23
C VAL A 88 -2.48 -21.67 -5.62
N ILE A 89 -3.50 -20.95 -5.16
CA ILE A 89 -4.71 -21.45 -4.52
C ILE A 89 -5.86 -21.24 -5.50
N ASN A 90 -6.39 -22.33 -6.05
CA ASN A 90 -7.33 -22.28 -7.18
C ASN A 90 -8.79 -22.07 -6.77
N GLU A 91 -9.12 -22.18 -5.49
CA GLU A 91 -10.49 -21.94 -5.01
C GLU A 91 -10.47 -21.25 -3.65
N PRO A 92 -11.36 -20.27 -3.41
CA PRO A 92 -11.61 -19.76 -2.07
C PRO A 92 -12.25 -20.85 -1.21
N ILE A 93 -12.13 -20.71 0.11
CA ILE A 93 -12.80 -21.61 1.06
C ILE A 93 -14.30 -21.56 0.77
N LYS A 94 -14.90 -22.71 0.45
CA LYS A 94 -16.30 -22.83 0.02
C LYS A 94 -17.27 -22.41 1.14
N HIS A 95 -17.54 -21.11 1.23
CA HIS A 95 -18.74 -20.59 1.85
C HIS A 95 -19.66 -20.03 0.76
N LYS A 96 -20.97 -20.23 0.93
CA LYS A 96 -22.00 -19.81 -0.03
C LYS A 96 -21.70 -18.36 -0.44
N ARG A 97 -21.60 -18.08 -1.74
CA ARG A 97 -21.35 -16.73 -2.26
C ARG A 97 -22.52 -15.81 -1.88
N LYS A 98 -22.52 -15.26 -0.66
CA LYS A 98 -23.48 -14.25 -0.24
C LYS A 98 -22.86 -12.88 -0.35
N GLN A 99 -23.67 -11.91 -0.74
CA GLN A 99 -23.24 -10.52 -0.81
C GLN A 99 -22.72 -10.06 0.56
N GLY A 100 -21.59 -9.34 0.55
CA GLY A 100 -20.92 -8.84 1.74
C GLY A 100 -20.07 -9.87 2.51
N GLU A 101 -20.15 -11.18 2.21
CA GLU A 101 -19.30 -12.17 2.88
C GLU A 101 -17.84 -12.06 2.41
N PRO A 102 -16.87 -12.25 3.32
CA PRO A 102 -15.45 -12.14 3.02
C PRO A 102 -14.98 -13.27 2.10
N VAL A 103 -14.12 -12.94 1.15
CA VAL A 103 -13.40 -13.92 0.32
C VAL A 103 -12.14 -14.32 1.08
N LEU A 104 -12.11 -15.59 1.47
CA LEU A 104 -11.04 -16.18 2.26
C LEU A 104 -10.36 -17.30 1.46
N PHE A 105 -9.02 -17.31 1.51
CA PHE A 105 -8.20 -18.35 0.92
C PHE A 105 -7.37 -19.04 1.99
N HIS A 106 -7.42 -20.36 2.04
CA HIS A 106 -6.53 -21.13 2.89
C HIS A 106 -5.34 -21.60 2.08
N CYS A 107 -4.13 -21.18 2.48
CA CYS A 107 -2.91 -21.71 1.90
C CYS A 107 -2.44 -22.94 2.66
N GLU A 108 -2.53 -24.13 2.06
CA GLU A 108 -2.10 -25.38 2.69
C GLU A 108 -0.59 -25.43 2.96
N GLY A 109 0.23 -24.80 2.11
CA GLY A 109 1.69 -24.82 2.25
C GLY A 109 2.21 -24.05 3.48
N CYS A 110 1.55 -22.95 3.87
CA CYS A 110 1.98 -22.15 5.03
C CYS A 110 0.94 -22.05 6.16
N GLY A 111 -0.25 -22.66 5.99
CA GLY A 111 -1.33 -22.66 6.98
C GLY A 111 -1.97 -21.28 7.22
N ILE A 112 -1.70 -20.29 6.36
CA ILE A 112 -2.18 -18.92 6.50
C ILE A 112 -3.53 -18.77 5.79
N LEU A 113 -4.44 -18.06 6.44
CA LEU A 113 -5.75 -17.71 5.90
C LEU A 113 -5.70 -16.26 5.37
N TRP A 114 -5.82 -16.11 4.05
CA TRP A 114 -5.73 -14.81 3.39
C TRP A 114 -7.11 -14.22 3.16
N TYR A 115 -7.32 -12.99 3.64
CA TYR A 115 -8.47 -12.17 3.30
C TYR A 115 -8.14 -11.32 2.08
N THR A 116 -8.97 -11.40 1.04
CA THR A 116 -8.72 -10.67 -0.23
C THR A 116 -9.81 -9.68 -0.59
N GLY A 117 -11.01 -9.79 -0.03
CA GLY A 117 -12.19 -9.16 -0.63
C GLY A 117 -13.49 -9.48 0.09
N SER A 118 -14.59 -8.96 -0.42
CA SER A 118 -15.95 -9.42 -0.11
C SER A 118 -16.70 -9.61 -1.41
N TYR A 119 -17.64 -10.55 -1.46
CA TYR A 119 -18.48 -10.73 -2.65
C TYR A 119 -19.44 -9.55 -2.83
N TRP A 120 -19.42 -8.95 -4.01
CA TRP A 120 -20.44 -8.01 -4.48
C TRP A 120 -20.95 -8.51 -5.82
N GLN A 121 -22.23 -8.26 -6.11
CA GLN A 121 -22.88 -8.73 -7.32
C GLN A 121 -23.14 -7.50 -8.18
N SER A 122 -22.56 -7.45 -9.38
CA SER A 122 -22.81 -6.37 -10.33
C SER A 122 -24.23 -6.58 -10.85
N THR A 123 -25.15 -5.73 -10.44
CA THR A 123 -26.46 -5.60 -11.10
C THR A 123 -26.31 -5.02 -12.49
#